data_AF-A0A284VL14-F1
#
_entry.id   AF-A0A284VL14-F1
#
_cell.length_a   1.000
_cell.length_b   1.000
_cell.length_c   1.000
_cell.angle_alpha   90.00
_cell.angle_beta   90.00
_cell.angle_gamma   90.00
#
_symmetry.space_group_name_H-M   'P 1'
#
loop_
_entity.id
_entity.type
_entity.pdbx_description
1 polymer ?
#
loop_
_entity_poly.entity_id
_entity_poly.type
_entity_poly.pdbx_seq_one_letter_code
_entity_poly.pdbx_strand_id
1 'polypeptide(L)' 'MPISQELLNELKDILREDYGKELSQKELFEVGNSLVLYFDLLARIHSRNKLKSENSERDNPKIRPEFDIRNKPL' A
#
# COMPACT_ATOMS: atom_id res chain seq x y z
N MET A 1 -14.01 -2.40 6.46
CA MET A 1 -14.60 -3.75 6.64
C MET A 1 -14.69 -4.01 8.13
N PRO A 2 -15.79 -4.60 8.64
CA PRO A 2 -15.86 -5.00 10.04
C PRO A 2 -14.85 -6.12 10.32
N ILE A 3 -14.14 -6.03 11.43
CA ILE A 3 -13.17 -7.06 11.87
C ILE A 3 -13.97 -8.26 12.40
N SER A 4 -13.58 -9.48 12.01
CA SER A 4 -14.23 -10.69 12.49
C SER A 4 -13.92 -10.94 13.97
N GLN A 5 -14.81 -11.66 14.67
CA GLN A 5 -14.60 -12.01 16.07
C GLN A 5 -13.38 -12.93 16.27
N GLU A 6 -13.07 -13.77 15.28
CA GLU A 6 -11.90 -14.65 15.28
C GLU A 6 -10.59 -13.84 15.30
N LEU A 7 -10.47 -12.85 14.42
CA LEU A 7 -9.31 -11.95 14.39
C LEU A 7 -9.19 -11.10 15.66
N LEU A 8 -10.32 -10.70 16.23
CA LEU A 8 -10.33 -10.02 17.54
C LEU A 8 -9.78 -10.95 18.63
N ASN A 9 -10.18 -12.22 18.66
CA ASN A 9 -9.67 -13.16 19.65
C ASN A 9 -8.15 -13.40 19.48
N GLU A 10 -7.67 -13.55 18.24
CA GLU A 10 -6.23 -13.66 17.98
C GLU A 10 -5.47 -12.41 18.43
N LEU A 11 -5.99 -11.21 18.13
CA LEU A 11 -5.40 -9.96 18.59
C LEU A 11 -5.34 -9.89 20.12
N LYS A 12 -6.36 -10.41 20.82
CA LYS A 12 -6.37 -10.49 22.28
C LYS A 12 -5.26 -11.39 22.82
N ASP A 13 -5.08 -12.56 22.22
CA ASP A 13 -4.06 -13.51 22.65
C ASP A 13 -2.66 -12.92 22.42
N ILE A 14 -2.40 -12.31 21.25
CA ILE A 14 -1.14 -11.60 20.96
C ILE A 14 -0.86 -10.49 21.98
N LEU A 15 -1.84 -9.63 22.25
CA LEU A 15 -1.67 -8.51 23.19
C LEU A 15 -1.42 -8.99 24.62
N ARG A 16 -2.03 -10.12 25.02
CA ARG A 16 -1.80 -10.72 26.33
C ARG A 16 -0.41 -11.37 26.40
N GLU A 17 -0.03 -12.17 25.41
CA GLU A 17 1.18 -12.99 25.44
C GLU A 17 2.45 -12.18 25.19
N ASP A 18 2.44 -11.33 24.17
CA ASP A 18 3.64 -10.60 23.75
C ASP A 18 3.80 -9.26 24.48
N TYR A 19 2.69 -8.66 24.90
CA TYR A 19 2.67 -7.30 25.48
C TYR A 19 2.16 -7.24 26.92
N GLY A 20 1.68 -8.35 27.49
CA GLY A 20 1.14 -8.39 28.86
C GLY A 20 -0.08 -7.47 29.04
N LYS A 21 -0.85 -7.22 27.99
CA LYS A 21 -2.02 -6.34 28.01
C LYS A 21 -3.31 -7.15 27.90
N GLU A 22 -4.14 -7.07 28.94
CA GLU A 22 -5.54 -7.49 28.86
C GLU A 22 -6.41 -6.29 28.51
N LEU A 23 -7.06 -6.36 27.36
CA LEU A 23 -8.00 -5.35 26.89
C LEU A 23 -9.45 -5.86 26.99
N SER A 24 -10.36 -4.93 27.28
CA SER A 24 -11.79 -5.15 27.11
C SER A 24 -12.16 -5.33 25.63
N GLN A 25 -13.31 -5.93 25.35
CA GLN A 25 -13.79 -6.09 23.96
C GLN A 25 -13.90 -4.75 23.21
N LYS A 26 -14.28 -3.67 23.91
CA LYS A 26 -14.37 -2.34 23.32
C LYS A 26 -12.99 -1.83 22.89
N GLU A 27 -12.01 -1.90 23.78
CA GLU A 27 -10.62 -1.47 23.50
C GLU A 27 -10.00 -2.32 22.40
N LEU A 28 -10.27 -3.63 22.40
CA LEU A 28 -9.80 -4.56 21.38
C LEU A 28 -10.31 -4.17 19.98
N PHE A 29 -11.60 -3.80 19.90
CA PHE A 29 -12.21 -3.34 18.67
C PHE A 29 -11.65 -2.00 18.20
N GLU A 30 -11.41 -1.08 19.12
CA GLU A 30 -10.78 0.21 18.82
C GLU A 30 -9.36 0.01 18.28
N VAL A 31 -8.52 -0.76 18.97
CA VAL A 31 -7.14 -1.08 18.55
C VAL A 31 -7.13 -1.78 17.19
N GLY A 32 -7.94 -2.81 17.02
CA GLY A 32 -8.04 -3.54 15.75
C GLY A 32 -8.40 -2.61 14.59
N ASN A 33 -9.41 -1.75 14.77
CA ASN A 33 -9.80 -0.80 13.74
C ASN A 33 -8.71 0.22 13.43
N SER A 34 -8.01 0.73 14.46
CA SER A 34 -6.90 1.64 14.27
C SER A 34 -5.77 1.03 13.43
N LEU A 35 -5.44 -0.25 13.66
CA LEU A 35 -4.43 -0.97 12.86
C LEU A 35 -4.85 -1.06 11.39
N VAL A 36 -6.08 -1.50 11.12
CA VAL A 36 -6.59 -1.63 9.75
C VAL A 36 -6.58 -0.28 9.02
N LEU A 37 -7.05 0.78 9.68
CA LEU A 37 -7.06 2.13 9.10
C LEU A 37 -5.66 2.64 8.79
N TYR A 38 -4.69 2.34 9.67
CA TYR A 38 -3.31 2.73 9.46
C TYR A 38 -2.69 2.04 8.24
N PHE A 39 -2.90 0.73 8.08
CA PHE A 39 -2.41 0.00 6.91
C PHE A 39 -3.11 0.40 5.61
N ASP A 40 -4.42 0.68 5.64
CA ASP A 40 -5.14 1.21 4.47
C ASP A 40 -4.55 2.59 4.04
N LEU A 41 -4.25 3.46 5.00
CA LEU A 41 -3.59 4.73 4.71
C LEU A 41 -2.22 4.53 4.05
N LEU A 42 -1.40 3.62 4.58
CA LEU A 42 -0.10 3.30 3.98
C LEU A 42 -0.24 2.73 2.57
N ALA A 43 -1.20 1.84 2.34
CA ALA A 43 -1.47 1.26 1.03
C ALA A 43 -1.88 2.35 0.01
N ARG A 44 -2.70 3.33 0.42
CA ARG A 44 -3.09 4.47 -0.41
C ARG A 44 -1.91 5.36 -0.74
N ILE A 45 -1.03 5.65 0.22
CA ILE A 45 0.18 6.44 0.00
C ILE A 45 1.11 5.71 -0.97
N HIS A 46 1.35 4.42 -0.76
CA HIS A 46 2.18 3.59 -1.64
C HIS A 46 1.64 3.58 -3.07
N SER A 47 0.34 3.34 -3.24
CA SER A 47 -0.33 3.34 -4.54
C SER A 47 -0.19 4.68 -5.26
N ARG A 48 -0.37 5.79 -4.54
CA ARG A 48 -0.17 7.15 -5.09
C ARG A 48 1.27 7.39 -5.52
N ASN A 49 2.26 6.96 -4.74
CA ASN A 49 3.67 7.13 -5.07
C ASN A 49 4.07 6.28 -6.28
N LYS A 50 3.58 5.04 -6.38
CA LYS A 50 3.79 4.17 -7.54
C LYS A 50 3.23 4.76 -8.83
N LEU A 51 2.01 5.29 -8.79
CA LEU A 51 1.40 5.97 -9.95
C LEU A 51 2.17 7.22 -10.36
N LYS A 52 2.74 7.98 -9.41
CA LYS A 52 3.59 9.13 -9.72
C LYS A 52 4.87 8.71 -10.45
N SER A 53 5.57 7.67 -10.00
CA SER A 53 6.78 7.19 -10.67
C SER A 53 6.51 6.66 -12.08
N GLU A 54 5.38 5.99 -12.31
CA GLU A 54 5.03 5.44 -13.64
C GLU A 54 4.63 6.53 -14.66
N ASN A 55 4.14 7.68 -14.19
CA ASN A 55 3.80 8.80 -15.07
C ASN A 55 5.03 9.63 -15.44
N SER A 56 6.04 9.72 -14.57
CA SER A 56 7.30 10.41 -14.86
C SER A 56 8.13 9.75 -15.97
N GLU A 57 7.94 8.47 -16.27
CA GLU A 57 8.61 7.77 -17.38
C GLU A 57 7.92 7.97 -18.74
N ARG A 58 6.64 8.34 -18.78
CA ARG A 58 5.89 8.57 -20.04
C ARG A 58 6.14 9.94 -20.64
N ASP A 59 6.60 10.90 -19.82
CA ASP A 59 6.95 12.25 -20.24
C ASP A 59 8.39 12.37 -20.74
N ASN A 60 9.14 11.28 -20.85
CA ASN A 60 10.39 11.28 -21.59
C ASN A 60 10.06 11.05 -23.08
N PRO A 61 10.09 12.08 -23.95
CA PRO A 61 9.89 11.88 -25.37
C PRO A 61 11.04 10.99 -25.84
N LYS A 62 10.76 9.69 -26.05
CA LYS A 62 11.63 8.81 -26.82
C LYS A 62 11.94 9.58 -28.10
N ILE A 63 13.18 10.05 -28.23
CA ILE A 63 13.70 10.68 -29.44
C ILE A 63 13.38 9.69 -30.55
N ARG A 64 12.41 10.06 -31.39
CA ARG A 64 12.10 9.28 -32.59
C ARG A 64 13.40 9.29 -33.38
N PRO A 65 14.00 8.14 -33.72
CA PRO A 65 15.12 8.16 -34.64
C PRO A 65 14.60 8.83 -35.91
N GLU A 66 15.17 9.98 -36.24
CA GLU A 66 14.85 10.69 -37.46
C GLU A 66 15.06 9.70 -38.62
N PHE A 67 14.07 9.63 -39.51
CA PHE A 67 14.24 8.93 -40.78
C PHE A 67 15.42 9.57 -41.52
N ASP A 68 16.60 8.97 -41.41
CA ASP A 68 17.77 9.41 -42.13
C ASP A 68 17.62 9.03 -43.61
N ILE A 69 17.19 10.00 -44.41
CA ILE A 69 17.01 9.87 -45.86
C ILE A 69 18.34 9.80 -46.61
N ARG A 70 19.50 9.86 -45.93
CA ARG A 70 20.83 9.84 -46.57
C ARG A 70 21.31 8.45 -46.98
N ASN A 71 20.64 7.39 -46.55
CA ASN A 71 20.92 6.03 -47.04
C ASN A 71 19.82 5.56 -47.98
N LYS A 72 19.79 6.13 -49.19
CA LYS A 72 19.24 5.43 -50.36
C LYS A 72 20.41 4.74 -51.09
N PRO A 73 20.39 3.41 -51.29
CA PRO A 73 21.30 2.80 -52.24
C PRO A 73 20.97 3.34 -53.65
N LEU A 74 22.04 3.66 -54.39
CA LEU A 74 22.03 4.04 -55.80
C LEU A 74 21.36 2.98 -56.68
#